data_AF-A0A954HTK7-F1
#
_entry.id   AF-A0A954HTK7-F1
#
_cell.length_a   1.000
_cell.length_b   1.000
_cell.length_c   1.000
_cell.angle_alpha   90.00
_cell.angle_beta   90.00
_cell.angle_gamma   90.00
#
_symmetry.space_group_name_H-M   'P 1'
#
loop_
_entity.id
_entity.type
_entity.pdbx_description
1 polymer ?
#
loop_
_entity_poly.entity_id
_entity_poly.type
_entity_poly.pdbx_seq_one_letter_code
_entity_poly.pdbx_strand_id
1 'polypeptide(L)'
;MTRIAVVVLFLTFGVISGGCSTQPAKTFDVTIECRSPNGKRDTKVLKRWKYDKLREAILKVLPDGETGMAFPELKEKVIAEFTQEDQMSIGKMSWYIETVTLEMETSGELERFPETTAPLPPNVRRAK
;
A
#
# COMPACT_ATOMS: atom_id res chain seq x y z
N MET A 1 36.33 49.23 29.53
CA MET A 1 35.03 49.77 29.08
C MET A 1 34.62 49.01 27.83
N THR A 2 33.43 48.43 27.91
CA THR A 2 32.82 47.38 27.10
C THR A 2 32.17 47.93 25.82
N ARG A 3 32.14 47.14 24.71
CA ARG A 3 31.04 47.01 23.70
C ARG A 3 31.57 46.19 22.49
N ILE A 4 31.32 44.88 22.38
CA ILE A 4 30.07 44.19 21.93
C ILE A 4 29.81 44.51 20.44
N ALA A 5 30.30 43.69 19.52
CA ALA A 5 29.61 42.54 18.90
C ALA A 5 28.35 42.95 18.10
N VAL A 6 28.49 43.09 16.78
CA VAL A 6 27.36 43.09 15.85
C VAL A 6 27.27 41.68 15.27
N VAL A 7 26.39 40.91 15.91
CA VAL A 7 25.94 39.59 15.49
C VAL A 7 25.10 39.75 14.24
N VAL A 8 25.55 39.19 13.11
CA VAL A 8 24.74 39.06 11.92
C VAL A 8 23.72 37.94 12.18
N LEU A 9 22.51 38.39 12.48
CA LEU A 9 21.31 37.61 12.71
C LEU A 9 20.91 36.89 11.41
N PHE A 10 21.25 35.61 11.28
CA PHE A 10 20.68 34.75 10.24
C PHE A 10 19.21 34.47 10.57
N LEU A 11 18.35 35.27 9.95
CA LEU A 11 16.90 35.11 9.93
C LEU A 11 16.52 33.80 9.22
N THR A 12 15.99 32.87 10.03
CA THR A 12 14.77 32.10 9.78
C THR A 12 14.59 31.44 8.40
N PHE A 13 14.90 30.15 8.32
CA PHE A 13 14.10 29.22 7.52
C PHE A 13 13.58 28.12 8.44
N GLY A 14 12.44 28.39 9.05
CA GLY A 14 11.65 27.38 9.73
C GLY A 14 11.03 26.46 8.69
N VAL A 15 11.62 25.28 8.49
CA VAL A 15 10.94 24.17 7.85
C VAL A 15 10.11 23.49 8.93
N ILE A 16 8.86 23.97 9.07
CA ILE A 16 7.82 23.24 9.77
C ILE A 16 7.38 22.12 8.84
N SER A 17 8.03 20.96 8.95
CA SER A 17 7.51 19.72 8.40
C SER A 17 6.28 19.34 9.21
N GLY A 18 5.14 19.92 8.83
CA GLY A 18 3.81 19.54 9.28
C GLY A 18 3.49 18.14 8.78
N GLY A 19 4.02 17.12 9.46
CA GLY A 19 3.48 15.79 9.43
C GLY A 19 2.16 15.79 10.20
N CYS A 20 1.11 16.31 9.58
CA CYS A 20 -0.26 16.01 9.98
C CYS A 20 -0.45 14.52 9.70
N SER A 21 -0.01 13.67 10.64
CA SER A 21 -0.35 12.25 10.63
C SER A 21 -1.85 12.19 10.88
N THR A 22 -2.62 12.26 9.80
CA THR A 22 -4.04 11.95 9.78
C THR A 22 -4.15 10.49 10.18
N GLN A 23 -4.20 10.25 11.48
CA GLN A 23 -4.60 8.95 12.00
C GLN A 23 -6.05 8.76 11.55
N PRO A 24 -6.36 7.76 10.71
CA PRO A 24 -7.73 7.53 10.31
C PRO A 24 -8.55 7.21 11.56
N ALA A 25 -9.60 8.00 11.76
CA ALA A 25 -10.56 7.84 12.84
C ALA A 25 -11.03 6.39 12.92
N LYS A 26 -11.24 5.88 14.14
CA LYS A 26 -11.76 4.55 14.46
C LYS A 26 -13.07 4.29 13.70
N THR A 27 -13.00 3.71 12.51
CA THR A 27 -14.17 3.24 11.78
C THR A 27 -14.61 1.93 12.44
N PHE A 28 -15.92 1.77 12.64
CA PHE A 28 -16.55 0.50 13.01
C PHE A 28 -15.91 -0.67 12.25
N ASP A 29 -15.80 -1.85 12.88
CA ASP A 29 -15.15 -3.06 12.33
C ASP A 29 -15.94 -3.63 11.13
N VAL A 30 -16.06 -2.83 10.07
CA VAL A 30 -16.61 -3.22 8.78
C VAL A 30 -15.63 -4.24 8.22
N THR A 31 -16.15 -5.42 7.90
CA THR A 31 -15.41 -6.45 7.19
C THR A 31 -15.83 -6.49 5.74
N ILE A 32 -14.91 -6.94 4.91
CA ILE A 32 -15.15 -7.20 3.50
C ILE A 32 -14.88 -8.67 3.20
N GLU A 33 -15.58 -9.16 2.19
CA GLU A 33 -15.41 -10.49 1.63
C GLU A 33 -14.50 -10.40 0.40
N CYS A 34 -13.27 -10.88 0.54
CA CYS A 34 -12.30 -10.97 -0.55
C CYS A 34 -12.48 -12.29 -1.30
N ARG A 35 -12.78 -12.19 -2.59
CA ARG A 35 -13.00 -13.28 -3.53
C ARG A 35 -11.71 -13.65 -4.25
N SER A 36 -11.74 -14.79 -4.93
CA SER A 36 -10.65 -15.25 -5.78
C SER A 36 -11.19 -15.53 -7.18
N PRO A 37 -10.55 -15.04 -8.26
CA PRO A 37 -11.08 -15.14 -9.63
C PRO A 37 -11.32 -16.59 -10.09
N ASN A 38 -10.55 -17.53 -9.56
CA ASN A 38 -10.59 -18.94 -9.99
C ASN A 38 -11.56 -19.81 -9.19
N GLY A 39 -12.27 -19.27 -8.19
CA GLY A 39 -13.13 -20.04 -7.28
C GLY A 39 -12.39 -21.11 -6.44
N LYS A 40 -11.09 -21.33 -6.66
CA LYS A 40 -10.23 -22.32 -6.00
C LYS A 40 -9.84 -21.96 -4.55
N ARG A 41 -10.23 -20.78 -4.08
CA ARG A 41 -9.98 -20.33 -2.70
C ARG A 41 -11.28 -19.81 -2.11
N ASP A 42 -11.61 -20.23 -0.90
CA ASP A 42 -12.78 -19.71 -0.19
C ASP A 42 -12.67 -18.20 -0.03
N THR A 43 -13.81 -17.52 -0.08
CA THR A 43 -13.94 -16.11 0.28
C THR A 43 -13.27 -15.86 1.64
N LYS A 44 -12.37 -14.89 1.70
CA LYS A 44 -11.64 -14.52 2.92
C LYS A 44 -12.21 -13.24 3.49
N VAL A 45 -12.45 -13.21 4.80
CA VAL A 45 -12.98 -12.03 5.48
C VAL A 45 -11.82 -11.18 6.00
N LEU A 46 -11.77 -9.91 5.59
CA LEU A 46 -10.74 -8.94 5.96
C LEU A 46 -11.38 -7.69 6.56
N LYS A 47 -10.75 -7.07 7.57
CA LYS A 47 -11.18 -5.75 8.04
C LYS A 47 -11.01 -4.71 6.94
N ARG A 48 -12.02 -3.88 6.71
CA ARG A 48 -12.08 -2.82 5.68
C ARG A 48 -10.83 -1.94 5.69
N TRP A 49 -10.42 -1.46 6.86
CA TRP A 49 -9.24 -0.60 6.99
C TRP A 49 -7.94 -1.26 6.52
N LYS A 50 -7.78 -2.58 6.69
CA LYS A 50 -6.60 -3.32 6.20
C LYS A 50 -6.61 -3.38 4.69
N TYR A 51 -7.77 -3.68 4.13
CA TYR A 51 -7.92 -3.73 2.69
C TYR A 51 -7.63 -2.37 2.06
N ASP A 52 -8.20 -1.30 2.59
CA ASP A 52 -8.01 0.04 2.02
C ASP A 52 -6.54 0.45 2.04
N LYS A 53 -5.87 0.31 3.18
CA LYS A 53 -4.42 0.59 3.29
C LYS A 53 -3.60 -0.21 2.27
N LEU A 54 -3.89 -1.51 2.12
CA LEU A 54 -3.14 -2.37 1.20
C LEU A 54 -3.46 -2.08 -0.27
N ARG A 55 -4.73 -1.81 -0.60
CA ARG A 55 -5.18 -1.45 -1.94
C ARG A 55 -4.51 -0.15 -2.39
N GLU A 56 -4.50 0.87 -1.53
CA GLU A 56 -3.84 2.15 -1.79
C GLU A 56 -2.34 1.95 -2.01
N ALA A 57 -1.67 1.16 -1.17
CA ALA A 57 -0.25 0.85 -1.33
C ALA A 57 0.04 0.10 -2.63
N ILE A 58 -0.76 -0.92 -2.98
CA ILE A 58 -0.62 -1.68 -4.24
C ILE A 58 -0.74 -0.75 -5.45
N LEU A 59 -1.77 0.10 -5.47
CA LEU A 59 -1.95 1.05 -6.57
C LEU A 59 -0.79 2.04 -6.65
N LYS A 60 -0.30 2.55 -5.51
CA LYS A 60 0.82 3.49 -5.45
C LYS A 60 2.12 2.92 -6.03
N VAL A 61 2.45 1.65 -5.76
CA VAL A 61 3.71 1.06 -6.22
C VAL A 61 3.66 0.57 -7.66
N LEU A 62 2.46 0.30 -8.19
CA LEU A 62 2.31 -0.12 -9.57
C LEU A 62 2.62 1.06 -10.51
N PRO A 63 3.51 0.87 -11.50
CA PRO A 63 3.81 1.91 -12.47
C PRO A 63 2.56 2.28 -13.26
N ASP A 64 2.48 3.53 -13.69
CA ASP A 64 1.41 3.98 -14.57
C ASP A 64 1.62 3.41 -15.99
N GLY A 65 0.53 3.03 -16.66
CA GLY A 65 0.54 2.54 -18.04
C GLY A 65 0.52 1.01 -18.18
N GLU A 66 0.97 0.52 -19.34
CA GLU A 66 0.89 -0.91 -19.70
C GLU A 66 2.05 -1.75 -19.15
N THR A 67 2.98 -1.15 -18.41
CA THR A 67 4.08 -1.88 -17.79
C THR A 67 3.58 -2.56 -16.52
N GLY A 68 3.70 -3.89 -16.46
CA GLY A 68 3.34 -4.66 -15.27
C GLY A 68 4.45 -4.68 -14.22
N MET A 69 4.13 -5.27 -13.07
CA MET A 69 5.11 -5.61 -12.05
C MET A 69 5.02 -7.08 -11.68
N ALA A 70 6.16 -7.74 -11.51
CA ALA A 70 6.21 -9.11 -11.02
C ALA A 70 5.66 -9.20 -9.59
N PHE A 71 4.83 -10.19 -9.29
CA PHE A 71 4.21 -10.30 -7.98
C PHE A 71 5.20 -10.38 -6.79
N PRO A 72 6.35 -11.08 -6.90
CA PRO A 72 7.38 -11.02 -5.86
C PRO A 72 7.90 -9.60 -5.60
N GLU A 73 8.19 -8.86 -6.67
CA GLU A 73 8.64 -7.46 -6.60
C GLU A 73 7.55 -6.54 -6.02
N LEU A 74 6.29 -6.76 -6.41
CA LEU A 74 5.14 -6.04 -5.85
C LEU A 74 5.09 -6.22 -4.34
N LYS A 75 5.19 -7.44 -3.83
CA LYS A 75 5.16 -7.69 -2.39
C LYS A 75 6.26 -6.94 -1.66
N GLU A 76 7.48 -6.97 -2.17
CA GLU A 76 8.62 -6.27 -1.57
C GLU A 76 8.39 -4.76 -1.54
N LYS A 77 7.97 -4.17 -2.66
CA LYS A 77 7.67 -2.74 -2.75
C LYS A 77 6.50 -2.32 -1.86
N VAL A 78 5.41 -3.08 -1.85
CA VAL A 78 4.27 -2.80 -0.97
C VAL A 78 4.68 -2.88 0.50
N ILE A 79 5.44 -3.89 0.92
CA ILE A 79 5.90 -4.01 2.32
C ILE A 79 6.76 -2.81 2.70
N ALA A 80 7.61 -2.32 1.79
CA ALA A 80 8.48 -1.16 2.02
C ALA A 80 7.70 0.16 2.22
N GLU A 81 6.44 0.25 1.79
CA GLU A 81 5.58 1.42 2.01
C GLU A 81 5.06 1.55 3.46
N PHE A 82 5.18 0.49 4.26
CA PHE A 82 4.65 0.47 5.64
C PHE A 82 5.76 0.58 6.68
N THR A 83 5.50 1.38 7.71
CA THR A 83 6.34 1.41 8.92
C THR A 83 6.28 0.06 9.64
N GLN A 84 7.27 -0.21 10.50
CA GLN A 84 7.29 -1.44 11.28
C GLN A 84 6.04 -1.61 12.16
N GLU A 85 5.54 -0.51 12.73
CA GLU A 85 4.30 -0.49 13.52
C GLU A 85 3.07 -0.87 12.69
N ASP A 86 2.94 -0.32 11.48
CA ASP A 86 1.86 -0.66 10.57
C ASP A 86 1.94 -2.14 10.14
N GLN A 87 3.14 -2.64 9.85
CA GLN A 87 3.34 -4.05 9.52
C GLN A 87 2.92 -4.97 10.68
N MET A 88 3.25 -4.62 11.92
CA MET A 88 2.82 -5.37 13.12
C MET A 88 1.30 -5.34 13.30
N SER A 89 0.67 -4.18 13.07
CA SER A 89 -0.80 -4.01 13.17
C SER A 89 -1.55 -4.81 12.11
N ILE A 90 -1.02 -4.87 10.88
CA ILE A 90 -1.61 -5.65 9.79
C ILE A 90 -1.36 -7.15 10.03
N GLY A 91 -0.15 -7.55 10.42
CA GLY A 91 0.25 -8.91 10.73
C GLY A 91 0.89 -9.61 9.52
N LYS A 92 0.29 -10.68 9.01
CA LYS A 92 0.83 -11.49 7.89
C LYS A 92 0.77 -10.73 6.55
N MET A 93 1.63 -9.74 6.34
CA MET A 93 1.65 -8.84 5.18
C MET A 93 1.53 -9.57 3.85
N SER A 94 2.44 -10.51 3.56
CA SER A 94 2.45 -11.24 2.29
C SER A 94 1.12 -11.95 1.99
N TRP A 95 0.46 -12.50 3.02
CA TRP A 95 -0.83 -13.18 2.88
C TRP A 95 -1.97 -12.19 2.60
N TYR A 96 -1.99 -11.06 3.30
CA TYR A 96 -2.99 -10.03 3.05
C TYR A 96 -2.79 -9.34 1.70
N ILE A 97 -1.55 -9.08 1.28
CA ILE A 97 -1.25 -8.52 -0.06
C ILE A 97 -1.79 -9.45 -1.14
N GLU A 98 -1.55 -10.75 -1.03
CA GLU A 98 -2.09 -11.74 -1.98
C GLU A 98 -3.63 -11.75 -1.99
N THR A 99 -4.25 -11.72 -0.81
CA THR A 99 -5.72 -11.70 -0.68
C THR A 99 -6.34 -10.45 -1.30
N VAL A 100 -5.75 -9.28 -1.04
CA VAL A 100 -6.20 -8.00 -1.60
C VAL A 100 -5.98 -7.97 -3.12
N THR A 101 -4.83 -8.45 -3.60
CA THR A 101 -4.54 -8.53 -5.04
C THR A 101 -5.57 -9.37 -5.79
N LEU A 102 -5.96 -10.53 -5.24
CA LEU A 102 -6.99 -11.39 -5.86
C LEU A 102 -8.38 -10.77 -5.86
N GLU A 103 -8.76 -10.06 -4.79
CA GLU A 103 -10.02 -9.31 -4.79
C GLU A 103 -9.96 -8.17 -5.80
N MET A 104 -8.84 -7.46 -5.91
CA MET A 104 -8.64 -6.41 -6.90
C MET A 104 -8.73 -6.95 -8.33
N GLU A 105 -8.17 -8.13 -8.62
CA GLU A 105 -8.38 -8.85 -9.89
C GLU A 105 -9.87 -9.15 -10.14
N THR A 106 -10.58 -9.62 -9.12
CA THR A 106 -12.02 -9.94 -9.21
C THR A 106 -12.88 -8.70 -9.42
N SER A 107 -12.50 -7.57 -8.79
CA SER A 107 -13.18 -6.28 -8.93
C SER A 107 -12.86 -5.56 -10.24
N GLY A 108 -11.88 -6.05 -11.01
CA GLY A 108 -11.45 -5.42 -12.26
C GLY A 108 -10.54 -4.21 -12.06
N GLU A 109 -9.91 -4.04 -10.89
CA GLU A 109 -8.92 -2.98 -10.66
C GLU A 109 -7.51 -3.39 -11.12
N LEU A 110 -7.23 -4.68 -11.10
CA LEU A 110 -5.98 -5.26 -11.58
C LEU A 110 -6.25 -6.31 -12.65
N GLU A 111 -5.30 -6.45 -13.56
CA GLU A 111 -5.29 -7.49 -14.58
C GLU A 111 -3.97 -8.27 -14.53
N ARG A 112 -4.07 -9.56 -14.87
CA ARG A 112 -2.92 -10.43 -15.09
C ARG A 112 -2.37 -10.23 -16.50
N PHE A 113 -1.05 -10.27 -16.63
CA PHE A 113 -0.44 -10.40 -17.95
C PHE A 113 -0.70 -11.79 -18.55
N PRO A 114 -1.03 -11.88 -19.84
CA PRO A 114 -1.38 -13.14 -20.51
C PRO A 114 -0.20 -14.10 -20.66
N GLU A 115 1.04 -13.65 -20.42
CA GLU A 115 2.25 -14.43 -20.71
C GLU A 115 2.62 -15.49 -19.65
N THR A 116 1.73 -15.81 -18.69
CA THR A 116 2.08 -16.79 -17.64
C THR A 116 0.88 -17.61 -17.15
N THR A 117 0.93 -18.90 -17.45
CA THR A 117 -0.03 -19.95 -17.04
C THR A 117 0.25 -20.47 -15.62
N ALA A 118 0.57 -19.59 -14.65
CA ALA A 118 0.88 -20.00 -13.27
C ALA A 118 -0.35 -19.91 -12.35
N PRO A 119 -0.48 -20.80 -11.34
CA PRO A 119 -1.56 -20.76 -10.35
C PRO A 119 -1.43 -19.60 -9.34
N LEU A 120 -0.27 -18.94 -9.28
CA LEU A 120 -0.02 -17.70 -8.54
C LEU A 120 -0.20 -16.50 -9.47
N PRO A 121 -0.52 -15.30 -8.96
CA PRO A 121 -0.66 -14.13 -9.83
C PRO A 121 0.65 -13.94 -10.60
N PRO A 122 0.63 -14.08 -11.94
CA PRO A 122 1.73 -13.58 -12.76
C PRO A 122 1.76 -12.06 -12.67
N ASN A 123 2.69 -11.42 -13.39
CA ASN A 123 2.82 -9.96 -13.40
C ASN A 123 1.45 -9.27 -13.39
N VAL A 124 1.28 -8.27 -12.52
CA VAL A 124 0.03 -7.52 -12.35
C VAL A 124 0.19 -6.09 -12.84
N ARG A 125 -0.87 -5.54 -13.43
CA ARG A 125 -1.00 -4.12 -13.79
C ARG A 125 -2.35 -3.59 -13.36
N ARG A 126 -2.47 -2.26 -13.33
CA ARG A 126 -3.78 -1.60 -13.20
C ARG A 126 -4.63 -1.88 -14.45
N ALA A 127 -5.92 -2.13 -14.24
CA ALA A 127 -6.88 -2.22 -15.34
C ALA A 127 -7.07 -0.83 -15.99
N LYS A 128 -7.42 -0.81 -17.29
CA LYS A 128 -7.70 0.44 -18.05
C LYS A 128 -9.13 0.91 -17.85
#